data_AF-A0A7C2AUX9-F1
#
_entry.id   AF-A0A7C2AUX9-F1
#
_cell.length_a   1.000
_cell.length_b   1.000
_cell.length_c   1.000
_cell.angle_alpha   90.00
_cell.angle_beta   90.00
_cell.angle_gamma   90.00
#
_symmetry.space_group_name_H-M   'P 1'
#
loop_
_entity.id
_entity.type
_entity.pdbx_description
1 polymer ?
#
loop_
_entity_poly.entity_id
_entity_poly.type
_entity_poly.pdbx_seq_one_letter_code
_entity_poly.pdbx_strand_id
1 'polypeptide(L)' 'MKSKEIIKMSKGEKEKKLKELKMELIKTKADASKKGPKIKEIKKIIARILTSNK' A
#
# COMPACT_ATOMS: atom_id res chain seq x y z
N MET A 1 4.65 -2.62 -6.87
CA MET A 1 5.79 -2.12 -6.07
C MET A 1 6.63 -3.29 -5.55
N LYS A 2 7.93 -3.28 -5.83
CA LYS A 2 8.86 -4.33 -5.42
C LYS A 2 9.44 -4.03 -4.03
N SER A 3 9.77 -5.06 -3.25
CA SER A 3 10.35 -4.86 -1.92
C SER A 3 11.67 -4.07 -1.95
N LYS A 4 12.46 -4.23 -3.02
CA LYS A 4 13.72 -3.47 -3.23
C LYS A 4 13.50 -1.95 -3.32
N GLU A 5 12.37 -1.51 -3.87
CA GLU A 5 12.01 -0.09 -3.94
C GLU A 5 11.64 0.44 -2.56
N ILE A 6 10.84 -0.33 -1.81
CA ILE A 6 10.38 0.02 -0.46
C ILE A 6 11.57 0.17 0.50
N ILE A 7 12.57 -0.70 0.41
CA ILE A 7 13.76 -0.66 1.28
C ILE A 7 14.56 0.63 1.07
N LYS A 8 14.62 1.13 -0.17
CA LYS A 8 15.36 2.36 -0.52
C LYS A 8 14.64 3.64 -0.08
N MET A 9 13.37 3.56 0.30
CA MET A 9 12.60 4.72 0.75
C MET A 9 13.00 5.11 2.18
N SER A 10 13.07 6.41 2.41
CA SER A 10 13.16 6.98 3.75
C SER A 10 11.90 6.69 4.57
N LYS A 11 12.00 6.79 5.90
CA LYS A 11 10.86 6.59 6.81
C LYS A 11 9.68 7.52 6.48
N GLY A 12 9.96 8.79 6.19
CA GLY A 12 8.93 9.77 5.80
C GLY A 12 8.24 9.43 4.48
N GLU A 13 8.99 8.96 3.48
CA GLU A 13 8.41 8.51 2.22
C GLU A 13 7.53 7.27 2.39
N LYS A 14 7.97 6.31 3.23
CA LYS A 14 7.19 5.12 3.57
C LYS A 14 5.87 5.49 4.25
N GLU A 15 5.89 6.43 5.20
CA GLU A 15 4.70 6.92 5.91
C GLU A 15 3.72 7.64 4.97
N LYS A 16 4.24 8.53 4.11
CA LYS A 16 3.43 9.22 3.09
C LYS A 16 2.76 8.21 2.16
N LYS A 17 3.53 7.24 1.66
CA LYS A 17 3.01 6.18 0.77
C LYS A 17 1.98 5.29 1.47
N LEU A 18 2.19 4.97 2.74
CA LEU A 18 1.25 4.20 3.55
C LEU A 18 -0.10 4.92 3.68
N LYS A 19 -0.08 6.25 3.89
CA LYS A 19 -1.29 7.08 3.98
C LYS A 19 -2.04 7.13 2.65
N GLU A 20 -1.32 7.29 1.54
CA GLU A 20 -1.89 7.24 0.18
C GLU A 20 -2.58 5.90 -0.10
N LEU A 21 -1.90 4.79 0.18
CA LEU A 21 -2.43 3.43 -0.08
C LEU A 21 -3.64 3.09 0.81
N LYS A 22 -3.68 3.59 2.05
CA LYS A 22 -4.87 3.46 2.92
C LYS A 22 -6.07 4.20 2.35
N MET A 23 -5.88 5.42 1.86
CA MET A 23 -6.95 6.19 1.19
C MET A 23 -7.44 5.49 -0.08
N GLU A 24 -6.52 4.99 -0.90
CA GLU A 24 -6.87 4.25 -2.11
C GLU A 24 -7.63 2.96 -1.79
N LEU A 25 -7.25 2.26 -0.71
CA LEU A 25 -7.96 1.07 -0.24
C LEU A 25 -9.41 1.38 0.13
N ILE A 26 -9.67 2.49 0.82
CA ILE A 26 -11.02 2.91 1.21
C ILE A 26 -11.86 3.21 -0.04
N LYS A 27 -11.32 3.99 -0.98
CA LYS A 27 -11.99 4.30 -2.25
C LYS A 27 -12.29 3.04 -3.07
N THR A 28 -11.34 2.12 -3.14
CA THR A 28 -11.49 0.85 -3.89
C THR A 28 -12.49 -0.09 -3.22
N LYS A 29 -12.62 -0.06 -1.89
CA LYS A 29 -13.65 -0.82 -1.16
C LYS A 29 -15.05 -0.25 -1.37
N ALA A 30 -15.18 1.07 -1.46
CA ALA A 30 -16.45 1.75 -1.69
C ALA A 30 -16.99 1.49 -3.12
N ASP A 31 -16.09 1.25 -4.08
CA ASP A 31 -16.46 0.95 -5.46
C ASP A 31 -16.77 -0.55 -5.65
N ALA A 32 -18.06 -0.87 -5.81
CA ALA A 32 -18.53 -2.25 -5.97
C ALA A 32 -18.01 -2.93 -7.24
N SER A 33 -17.63 -2.16 -8.26
CA SER A 33 -17.13 -2.66 -9.55
C SER A 33 -15.64 -3.03 -9.52
N LYS A 34 -14.89 -2.55 -8.53
CA LYS A 34 -13.43 -2.74 -8.40
C LYS A 34 -13.04 -3.78 -7.34
N LYS A 35 -13.91 -4.76 -7.10
CA LYS A 35 -13.72 -5.79 -6.07
C LYS A 35 -12.70 -6.86 -6.49
N GLY A 36 -11.80 -7.21 -5.56
CA GLY A 36 -10.96 -8.41 -5.63
C GLY A 36 -9.47 -8.14 -5.89
N PRO A 37 -9.00 -8.12 -7.15
CA PRO A 37 -7.56 -8.11 -7.47
C PRO A 37 -6.84 -6.86 -6.95
N LYS A 38 -7.41 -5.67 -7.18
CA LYS A 38 -6.81 -4.39 -6.80
C LYS A 38 -6.71 -4.22 -5.28
N ILE A 39 -7.75 -4.64 -4.54
CA ILE A 39 -7.76 -4.63 -3.06
C ILE A 39 -6.66 -5.54 -2.52
N LYS A 40 -6.49 -6.74 -3.10
CA LYS A 40 -5.46 -7.70 -2.69
C LYS A 40 -4.05 -7.14 -2.93
N GLU A 41 -3.85 -6.45 -4.05
CA GLU A 41 -2.56 -5.83 -4.37
C GLU A 41 -2.23 -4.67 -3.43
N ILE A 42 -3.16 -3.76 -3.17
CA ILE A 42 -2.98 -2.65 -2.23
C ILE A 42 -2.63 -3.18 -0.83
N LYS A 43 -3.35 -4.20 -0.35
CA LYS A 43 -3.04 -4.85 0.94
C LYS A 43 -1.64 -5.47 0.98
N LYS A 44 -1.20 -6.12 -0.10
CA LYS A 44 0.17 -6.68 -0.20
C LYS A 44 1.24 -5.58 -0.14
N ILE A 45 1.01 -4.45 -0.80
CA ILE A 45 1.97 -3.33 -0.79
C ILE A 45 2.03 -2.71 0.62
N ILE A 46 0.88 -2.48 1.27
CA ILE A 46 0.81 -2.01 2.66
C ILE A 46 1.59 -2.94 3.58
N ALA A 47 1.38 -4.26 3.48
CA ALA A 47 2.08 -5.24 4.29
C ALA A 47 3.61 -5.16 4.10
N ARG A 48 4.08 -5.06 2.85
CA ARG A 48 5.51 -4.93 2.56
C ARG A 48 6.12 -3.65 3.14
N ILE A 49 5.41 -2.52 3.09
CA ILE A 49 5.87 -1.26 3.70
C ILE A 49 6.00 -1.39 5.21
N LEU A 50 4.98 -1.97 5.87
CA LEU A 50 4.99 -2.18 7.31
C LEU A 50 6.09 -3.14 7.75
N THR A 51 6.31 -4.23 7.01
CA THR A 51 7.39 -5.18 7.30
C THR A 51 8.77 -4.57 7.10
N SER A 52 8.95 -3.70 6.10
CA SER A 52 10.23 -3.01 5.84
C SER A 52 10.51 -1.84 6.81
N ASN A 53 9.57 -1.53 7.71
CA ASN A 53 9.73 -0.54 8.78
C ASN A 53 10.13 -1.19 10.12
N LYS A 54 10.21 -2.52 10.16
CA LYS A 54 10.72 -3.31 11.28
C LYS A 54 12.21 -3.55 11.08
#